data_AF-A0A3M2HM23-F1
#
_entry.id   AF-A0A3M2HM23-F1
#
_cell.length_a   1.000
_cell.length_b   1.000
_cell.length_c   1.000
_cell.angle_alpha   90.00
_cell.angle_beta   90.00
_cell.angle_gamma   90.00
#
_symmetry.space_group_name_H-M   'P 1'
#
loop_
_entity.id
_entity.type
_entity.pdbx_description
1 polymer ?
#
loop_
_entity_poly.entity_id
_entity_poly.type
_entity_poly.pdbx_seq_one_letter_code
_entity_poly.pdbx_strand_id
1 'polypeptide(L)'
;MTAGLLALLLTACTAPAPSAQASAEANTPPPAPAAATTEVDPRSLPPDVQAFILNQRMCRHFRRPADQGGNAAMARAICVKADPDAWKTLLRKYRDDDTIGSILLAERPEGGNAE
;
A
#
# COMPACT_ATOMS: atom_id res chain seq x y z
N MET A 1 54.10 4.22 11.83
CA MET A 1 54.49 2.80 11.64
C MET A 1 54.74 2.20 13.02
N THR A 2 53.84 1.33 13.48
CA THR A 2 53.97 0.29 14.53
C THR A 2 52.53 -0.22 14.74
N ALA A 3 52.16 -1.37 14.17
CA ALA A 3 52.15 -2.68 14.83
C ALA A 3 51.32 -2.64 16.12
N GLY A 4 50.28 -3.43 16.34
CA GLY A 4 49.95 -4.76 15.85
C GLY A 4 49.44 -5.57 17.05
N LEU A 5 48.40 -6.38 16.82
CA LEU A 5 47.91 -7.54 17.61
C LEU A 5 48.07 -7.55 19.14
N LEU A 6 46.94 -7.68 19.84
CA LEU A 6 46.85 -8.64 20.95
C LEU A 6 45.46 -9.29 20.98
N ALA A 7 45.44 -10.53 20.47
CA ALA A 7 44.43 -11.52 20.77
C ALA A 7 44.76 -12.21 22.12
N LEU A 8 43.83 -13.06 22.56
CA LEU A 8 43.92 -14.08 23.61
C LEU A 8 43.62 -13.62 25.05
N LEU A 9 42.85 -14.33 25.88
CA LEU A 9 41.90 -15.47 25.75
C LEU A 9 41.46 -15.83 27.21
N LEU A 10 40.35 -16.58 27.32
CA LEU A 10 40.03 -17.60 28.35
C LEU A 10 39.52 -17.17 29.73
N THR A 11 38.28 -17.61 30.04
CA THR A 11 37.90 -18.43 31.22
C THR A 11 36.39 -18.78 31.07
N ALA A 12 36.03 -19.95 30.55
CA ALA A 12 35.94 -21.29 31.17
C ALA A 12 34.70 -21.51 32.06
N CYS A 13 33.89 -22.51 31.65
CA CYS A 13 32.93 -23.35 32.40
C CYS A 13 31.87 -22.65 33.26
N THR A 14 30.57 -22.91 33.10
CA THR A 14 29.97 -24.20 33.46
C THR A 14 28.55 -24.26 32.91
N ALA A 15 28.22 -25.34 32.19
CA ALA A 15 26.85 -25.70 31.89
C ALA A 15 26.28 -26.57 33.02
N PRO A 16 25.05 -26.30 33.45
CA PRO A 16 24.11 -27.36 33.80
C PRO A 16 22.85 -27.26 32.93
N ALA A 17 22.64 -28.29 32.12
CA ALA A 17 21.31 -28.72 31.69
C ALA A 17 20.93 -29.97 32.52
N PRO A 18 19.67 -30.46 32.52
CA PRO A 18 18.39 -29.87 32.15
C PRO A 18 17.34 -30.04 33.29
N SER A 19 16.14 -29.45 33.17
CA SER A 19 14.88 -30.15 33.51
C SER A 19 13.62 -29.34 33.20
N ALA A 20 12.66 -30.07 32.65
CA ALA A 20 11.21 -29.89 32.72
C ALA A 20 10.56 -28.81 31.84
N GLN A 21 9.89 -29.32 30.81
CA GLN A 21 8.86 -28.67 30.02
C GLN A 21 7.80 -28.00 30.91
N ALA A 22 7.51 -26.74 30.63
CA ALA A 22 6.17 -26.20 30.80
C ALA A 22 5.78 -25.62 29.44
N SER A 23 4.91 -26.34 28.72
CA SER A 23 4.19 -25.81 27.57
C SER A 23 3.40 -24.60 28.03
N ALA A 24 3.87 -23.42 27.70
CA ALA A 24 3.07 -22.20 27.64
C ALA A 24 3.11 -21.75 26.19
N GLU A 25 2.05 -22.09 25.48
CA GLU A 25 1.75 -21.70 24.12
C GLU A 25 1.69 -20.17 24.04
N ALA A 26 2.83 -19.54 23.80
CA ALA A 26 2.90 -18.13 23.44
C ALA A 26 2.34 -18.01 22.01
N ASN A 27 1.02 -17.86 21.92
CA ASN A 27 0.29 -17.40 20.75
C ASN A 27 0.85 -16.03 20.33
N THR A 28 1.96 -16.07 19.61
CA THR A 28 2.41 -14.94 18.81
C THR A 28 1.47 -14.94 17.61
N PRO A 29 0.62 -13.93 17.42
CA PRO A 29 -0.15 -13.84 16.18
C PRO A 29 0.87 -13.89 15.03
N PRO A 30 0.65 -14.71 13.99
CA PRO A 30 1.52 -14.69 12.83
C PRO A 30 1.61 -13.24 12.37
N PRO A 31 2.79 -12.75 11.92
CA PRO A 31 2.86 -11.44 11.30
C PRO A 31 1.75 -11.40 10.26
N ALA A 32 0.82 -10.45 10.44
CA ALA A 32 -0.24 -10.22 9.46
C ALA A 32 0.45 -10.20 8.10
N PRO A 33 -0.05 -10.91 7.08
CA PRO A 33 0.58 -10.90 5.78
C PRO A 33 0.76 -9.43 5.44
N ALA A 34 2.01 -8.97 5.36
CA ALA A 34 2.31 -7.71 4.75
C ALA A 34 1.63 -7.85 3.40
N ALA A 35 0.54 -7.13 3.20
CA ALA A 35 -0.14 -7.11 1.93
C ALA A 35 0.99 -6.85 0.96
N ALA A 36 1.33 -7.84 0.15
CA ALA A 36 2.21 -7.65 -0.96
C ALA A 36 1.40 -6.74 -1.87
N THR A 37 1.44 -5.45 -1.56
CA THR A 37 1.08 -4.40 -2.49
C THR A 37 2.14 -4.59 -3.55
N THR A 38 1.80 -5.39 -4.55
CA THR A 38 2.43 -5.32 -5.85
C THR A 38 2.23 -3.87 -6.27
N GLU A 39 3.15 -3.01 -5.83
CA GLU A 39 3.13 -1.59 -6.14
C GLU A 39 3.45 -1.51 -7.62
N VAL A 40 2.38 -1.49 -8.42
CA VAL A 40 2.50 -1.23 -9.84
C VAL A 40 2.89 0.23 -9.98
N ASP A 41 4.05 0.48 -10.59
CA ASP A 41 4.49 1.84 -10.86
C ASP A 41 3.42 2.53 -11.71
N PRO A 42 2.78 3.61 -11.21
CA PRO A 42 1.76 4.31 -11.98
C PRO A 42 2.30 4.91 -13.28
N ARG A 43 3.63 5.00 -13.47
CA ARG A 43 4.26 5.41 -14.74
C ARG A 43 4.31 4.32 -15.81
N SER A 44 4.14 3.06 -15.44
CA SER A 44 4.06 1.96 -16.41
C SER A 44 2.64 1.70 -16.91
N LEU A 45 1.65 2.43 -16.39
CA LEU A 45 0.25 2.30 -16.80
C LEU A 45 -0.02 3.03 -18.13
N PRO A 46 -1.02 2.58 -18.90
CA PRO A 46 -1.49 3.35 -20.04
C PRO A 46 -1.88 4.78 -19.64
N PRO A 47 -1.66 5.78 -20.51
CA PRO A 47 -1.85 7.19 -20.16
C PRO A 47 -3.27 7.54 -19.67
N ASP A 48 -4.30 6.89 -20.22
CA ASP A 48 -5.70 7.08 -19.83
C ASP A 48 -6.00 6.49 -18.45
N VAL A 49 -5.43 5.32 -18.13
CA VAL A 49 -5.51 4.72 -16.79
C VAL A 49 -4.80 5.60 -15.78
N GLN A 50 -3.57 6.05 -16.08
CA GLN A 50 -2.81 6.94 -15.20
C GLN A 50 -3.57 8.24 -14.93
N ALA A 51 -4.12 8.87 -15.97
CA ALA A 51 -4.89 10.09 -15.85
C ALA A 51 -6.15 9.89 -15.00
N PHE A 52 -6.88 8.79 -15.18
CA PHE A 52 -8.04 8.45 -14.37
C PHE A 52 -7.67 8.30 -12.89
N ILE A 53 -6.66 7.50 -12.57
CA ILE A 53 -6.21 7.26 -11.19
C ILE A 53 -5.78 8.57 -10.52
N LEU A 54 -5.03 9.41 -11.23
CA LEU A 54 -4.62 10.71 -10.71
C LEU A 54 -5.83 11.59 -10.40
N ASN A 55 -6.75 11.75 -11.35
CA ASN A 55 -7.95 12.56 -11.14
C ASN A 55 -8.79 12.02 -9.99
N GLN A 56 -8.92 10.70 -9.87
CA GLN A 56 -9.73 10.10 -8.81
C GLN A 56 -9.10 10.25 -7.42
N ARG A 57 -7.80 10.05 -7.29
CA ARG A 57 -7.08 10.30 -6.03
C ARG A 57 -7.14 11.78 -5.64
N MET A 58 -6.98 12.69 -6.60
CA MET A 58 -7.10 14.13 -6.35
C MET A 58 -8.53 14.54 -5.99
N CYS A 59 -9.54 13.94 -6.62
CA CYS A 59 -10.95 14.14 -6.25
C CYS A 59 -11.19 13.73 -4.80
N ARG A 60 -10.76 12.52 -4.40
CA ARG A 60 -10.87 12.05 -3.01
C ARG A 60 -10.14 12.96 -2.03
N HIS A 61 -8.94 13.44 -2.39
CA HIS A 61 -8.18 14.38 -1.56
C HIS A 61 -8.92 15.70 -1.34
N PHE A 62 -9.41 16.33 -2.41
CA PHE A 62 -10.06 17.64 -2.29
C PHE A 62 -11.49 17.59 -1.75
N ARG A 63 -12.15 16.44 -1.79
CA ARG A 63 -13.46 16.21 -1.14
C ARG A 63 -13.37 16.11 0.39
N ARG A 64 -12.18 16.03 0.96
CA ARG A 64 -12.01 16.05 2.42
C ARG A 64 -12.54 17.36 3.01
N PRO A 65 -12.84 17.40 4.31
CA PRO A 65 -13.12 18.65 5.01
C PRO A 65 -11.98 19.68 4.85
N ALA A 66 -12.31 20.98 4.87
CA ALA A 66 -11.34 22.05 4.63
C ALA A 66 -10.21 22.10 5.69
N ASP A 67 -10.53 21.74 6.93
CA ASP A 67 -9.58 21.56 8.05
C ASP A 67 -8.62 20.37 7.84
N GLN A 68 -8.88 19.51 6.87
CA GLN A 68 -8.04 18.37 6.50
C GLN A 68 -7.35 18.54 5.14
N GLY A 69 -7.27 19.77 4.62
CA GLY A 69 -6.68 20.09 3.32
C GLY A 69 -7.64 19.94 2.13
N GLY A 70 -8.94 19.79 2.40
CA GLY A 70 -9.98 19.82 1.37
C GLY A 70 -10.10 21.16 0.66
N ASN A 71 -10.57 21.11 -0.59
CA ASN A 71 -10.87 22.31 -1.37
C ASN A 71 -12.05 22.05 -2.29
N ALA A 72 -13.23 22.61 -1.94
CA ALA A 72 -14.46 22.36 -2.67
C ALA A 72 -14.43 22.87 -4.13
N ALA A 73 -13.72 23.95 -4.41
CA ALA A 73 -13.58 24.46 -5.79
C ALA A 73 -12.75 23.50 -6.65
N MET A 74 -11.63 23.02 -6.11
CA MET A 74 -10.79 22.02 -6.77
C MET A 74 -11.50 20.67 -6.92
N ALA A 75 -12.26 20.24 -5.91
CA ALA A 75 -13.07 19.04 -5.98
C ALA A 75 -14.08 19.12 -7.13
N ARG A 76 -14.82 20.23 -7.28
CA ARG A 76 -15.76 20.41 -8.40
C ARG A 76 -15.08 20.31 -9.77
N ALA A 77 -13.90 20.90 -9.93
CA ALA A 77 -13.18 20.89 -11.20
C ALA A 77 -12.56 19.51 -11.54
N ILE A 78 -12.09 18.78 -10.53
CA ILE A 78 -11.34 17.52 -10.72
C ILE A 78 -12.26 16.30 -10.71
N CYS A 79 -13.28 16.27 -9.86
CA CYS A 79 -14.16 15.12 -9.72
C CYS A 79 -14.97 14.83 -10.99
N VAL A 80 -15.26 15.83 -11.83
CA VAL A 80 -15.88 15.63 -13.15
C VAL A 80 -15.02 14.76 -14.07
N LYS A 81 -13.69 14.77 -13.87
CA LYS A 81 -12.73 13.95 -14.62
C LYS A 81 -12.51 12.56 -14.00
N ALA A 82 -13.09 12.31 -12.82
CA ALA A 82 -13.05 11.04 -12.09
C ALA A 82 -14.43 10.36 -12.10
N ASP A 83 -15.12 10.46 -13.23
CA ASP A 83 -16.49 10.01 -13.43
C ASP A 83 -16.61 8.47 -13.36
N PRO A 84 -17.60 7.93 -12.62
CA PRO A 84 -17.97 6.51 -12.66
C PRO A 84 -18.13 5.91 -14.06
N ASP A 85 -18.58 6.66 -15.06
CA ASP A 85 -18.74 6.11 -16.41
C ASP A 85 -17.41 6.04 -17.18
N ALA A 86 -16.47 6.95 -16.91
CA ALA A 86 -15.09 6.83 -17.38
C ALA A 86 -14.42 5.58 -16.79
N TRP A 87 -14.64 5.30 -15.51
CA TRP A 87 -14.14 4.09 -14.86
C TRP A 87 -14.67 2.80 -15.51
N LYS A 88 -15.99 2.69 -15.72
CA LYS A 88 -16.61 1.54 -16.40
C LYS A 88 -16.10 1.38 -17.83
N THR A 89 -15.82 2.49 -18.50
CA THR A 89 -15.26 2.47 -19.87
C THR A 89 -13.85 1.92 -19.89
N LEU A 90 -13.00 2.33 -18.94
CA LEU A 90 -11.65 1.78 -18.78
C LEU A 90 -11.69 0.29 -18.42
N LEU A 91 -12.58 -0.14 -17.52
CA LEU A 91 -12.74 -1.55 -17.18
C LEU A 91 -13.13 -2.40 -18.39
N ARG A 92 -14.02 -1.90 -19.26
CA ARG A 92 -14.38 -2.61 -20.50
C ARG A 92 -13.22 -2.65 -21.50
N LYS A 93 -12.47 -1.55 -21.60
CA LYS A 93 -11.32 -1.42 -22.51
C LYS A 93 -10.18 -2.38 -22.12
N TYR A 94 -9.91 -2.51 -20.82
CA TYR A 94 -8.83 -3.33 -20.27
C TYR A 94 -9.33 -4.65 -19.65
N ARG A 95 -10.48 -5.16 -20.11
CA ARG A 95 -11.10 -6.37 -19.52
C ARG A 95 -10.24 -7.63 -19.62
N ASP A 96 -9.39 -7.69 -20.65
CA ASP A 96 -8.55 -8.84 -20.97
C ASP A 96 -7.12 -8.67 -20.39
N ASP A 97 -6.88 -7.58 -19.64
CA ASP A 97 -5.64 -7.31 -18.91
C ASP A 97 -5.90 -7.37 -17.40
N ASP A 98 -5.61 -8.52 -16.79
CA ASP A 98 -5.87 -8.76 -15.36
C ASP A 98 -5.13 -7.77 -14.44
N THR A 99 -3.96 -7.29 -14.85
CA THR A 99 -3.16 -6.36 -14.05
C THR A 99 -3.84 -5.01 -14.02
N ILE A 100 -4.13 -4.43 -15.20
CA ILE A 100 -4.79 -3.13 -15.29
C ILE A 100 -6.23 -3.20 -14.75
N GLY A 101 -6.94 -4.29 -15.04
CA GLY A 101 -8.27 -4.56 -14.50
C GLY A 101 -8.28 -4.53 -12.97
N SER A 102 -7.34 -5.21 -12.31
CA SER A 102 -7.24 -5.21 -10.85
C SER A 102 -6.96 -3.81 -10.27
N ILE A 103 -6.10 -3.03 -10.92
CA ILE A 103 -5.79 -1.65 -10.52
C ILE A 103 -7.02 -0.76 -10.65
N LEU A 104 -7.74 -0.84 -11.77
CA LEU A 104 -8.95 -0.08 -11.98
C LEU A 104 -10.02 -0.46 -10.94
N LEU A 105 -10.15 -1.73 -10.58
CA LEU A 105 -11.07 -2.17 -9.53
C LEU A 105 -10.70 -1.60 -8.15
N ALA A 106 -9.41 -1.52 -7.82
CA ALA A 106 -8.93 -0.90 -6.58
C ALA A 106 -9.19 0.63 -6.54
N GLU A 107 -9.29 1.27 -7.70
CA GLU A 107 -9.51 2.71 -7.86
C GLU A 107 -10.98 3.06 -8.13
N ARG A 108 -11.91 2.14 -7.81
CA ARG A 108 -13.35 2.34 -7.95
C ARG A 108 -13.79 3.67 -7.33
N PRO A 109 -14.55 4.51 -8.08
CA PRO A 109 -15.16 5.69 -7.51
C PRO A 109 -16.16 5.31 -6.41
N GLU A 110 -16.05 5.96 -5.25
CA GLU A 110 -17.07 5.95 -4.21
C GLU A 110 -18.38 6.41 -4.84
N GLY A 111 -19.40 5.56 -4.86
CA GLY A 111 -20.65 5.78 -5.60
C GLY A 111 -21.18 7.19 -5.38
N GLY A 112 -21.41 7.91 -6.48
CA GLY A 112 -21.98 9.25 -6.45
C GLY A 112 -23.42 9.19 -5.92
N ASN A 113 -23.59 9.59 -4.66
CA ASN A 113 -24.71 10.35 -4.12
C ASN A 113 -24.27 10.85 -2.74
N ALA A 114 -23.57 11.98 -2.72
CA ALA A 114 -23.64 12.87 -1.57
C ALA A 114 -24.57 14.00 -2.04
N GLU A 115 -25.84 13.81 -1.72
CA GLU A 115 -26.89 14.83 -1.70
C GLU A 115 -26.41 16.11 -0.98
#